data_AF-A0A3N7B8L1-F1
#
_entry.id   AF-A0A3N7B8L1-F1
#
_cell.length_a   1.000
_cell.length_b   1.000
_cell.length_c   1.000
_cell.angle_alpha   90.00
_cell.angle_beta   90.00
_cell.angle_gamma   90.00
#
_symmetry.space_group_name_H-M   'P 1'
#
loop_
_entity.id
_entity.type
_entity.pdbx_description
1 polymer ?
#
loop_
_entity_poly.entity_id
_entity_poly.type
_entity_poly.pdbx_seq_one_letter_code
_entity_poly.pdbx_strand_id
1 'polypeptide(L)'
;TGDPSEIADELLTNADVDLVTFTGGVPIGKYISGKAVYKRQILELGGNDPIIVMEDADIEEAATLAAGGSYKNSGQRCTAVKRMLVHEAVADRFVELLVAKTKALKYGDPMDPDTDMGTVIDEAAAKQFEAVVNEAIAAGAKLLYGNERRGALYSPTVLDHVDPEMTVAKHETFGPVSPVIRFRNIDEAIRISN
;
A
#
# COMPACT_ATOMS: atom_id res chain seq x y z
N THR A 1 -5.65 3.74 27.57
CA THR A 1 -4.39 3.38 26.88
C THR A 1 -3.30 4.32 27.36
N GLY A 2 -2.06 3.84 27.55
CA GLY A 2 -0.91 4.66 27.96
C GLY A 2 -0.02 5.05 26.78
N ASP A 3 0.98 5.90 27.00
CA ASP A 3 1.97 6.26 25.98
C ASP A 3 2.86 5.04 25.67
N PRO A 4 2.87 4.52 24.43
CA PRO A 4 3.72 3.40 24.05
C PRO A 4 5.20 3.62 24.37
N SER A 5 5.70 4.86 24.30
CA SER A 5 7.10 5.18 24.61
C SER A 5 7.45 4.98 26.09
N GLU A 6 6.48 5.18 26.99
CA GLU A 6 6.67 5.02 28.44
C GLU A 6 6.61 3.55 28.86
N ILE A 7 5.80 2.73 28.17
CA ILE A 7 5.55 1.33 28.56
C ILE A 7 6.36 0.31 27.78
N ALA A 8 6.80 0.62 26.55
CA ALA A 8 7.44 -0.36 25.68
C ALA A 8 8.73 -0.88 26.29
N ASP A 9 9.57 0.00 26.85
CA ASP A 9 10.89 -0.39 27.36
C ASP A 9 10.81 -1.44 28.45
N GLU A 10 9.91 -1.25 29.42
CA GLU A 10 9.70 -2.21 30.49
C GLU A 10 9.25 -3.56 29.92
N LEU A 11 8.27 -3.57 29.02
CA LEU A 11 7.80 -4.82 28.39
C LEU A 11 8.91 -5.53 27.60
N LEU A 12 9.82 -4.77 27.00
CA LEU A 12 10.93 -5.31 26.22
C LEU A 12 12.06 -5.87 27.11
N THR A 13 12.33 -5.28 28.27
CA THR A 13 13.48 -5.66 29.12
C THR A 13 13.13 -6.43 30.39
N ASN A 14 11.87 -6.46 30.82
CA ASN A 14 11.45 -7.13 32.05
C ASN A 14 11.78 -8.64 32.02
N ALA A 15 12.36 -9.15 33.10
CA ALA A 15 12.83 -10.54 33.19
C ALA A 15 11.70 -11.59 33.10
N ASP A 16 10.46 -11.21 33.40
CA ASP A 16 9.28 -12.10 33.38
C ASP A 16 8.66 -12.24 31.98
N VAL A 17 9.18 -11.53 30.96
CA VAL A 17 8.68 -11.60 29.58
C VAL A 17 9.60 -12.47 28.71
N ASP A 18 9.09 -13.62 28.28
CA ASP A 18 9.82 -14.60 27.45
C ASP A 18 9.66 -14.39 25.93
N LEU A 19 8.57 -13.76 25.51
CA LEU A 19 8.18 -13.57 24.10
C LEU A 19 7.69 -12.14 23.86
N VAL A 20 8.19 -11.54 22.78
CA VAL A 20 7.68 -10.28 22.24
C VAL A 20 7.08 -10.53 20.87
N THR A 21 5.80 -10.19 20.70
CA THR A 21 5.14 -10.14 19.39
C THR A 21 4.80 -8.69 19.07
N PHE A 22 5.12 -8.25 17.85
CA PHE A 22 4.85 -6.88 17.41
C PHE A 22 4.36 -6.86 15.95
N THR A 23 3.34 -6.04 15.70
CA THR A 23 2.84 -5.75 14.36
C THR A 23 2.81 -4.23 14.18
N GLY A 24 3.52 -3.72 13.17
CA GLY A 24 3.58 -2.27 12.92
C GLY A 24 4.73 -1.84 12.04
N GLY A 25 5.11 -0.57 12.13
CA GLY A 25 6.13 0.01 11.25
C GLY A 25 7.52 -0.62 11.42
N VAL A 26 8.23 -0.79 10.30
CA VAL A 26 9.61 -1.31 10.26
C VAL A 26 10.57 -0.60 11.24
N PRO A 27 10.54 0.74 11.40
CA PRO A 27 11.44 1.42 12.34
C PRO A 27 11.26 0.96 13.79
N ILE A 28 10.00 0.75 14.21
CA ILE A 28 9.67 0.28 15.56
C ILE A 28 10.01 -1.20 15.73
N GLY A 29 9.78 -2.02 14.71
CA GLY A 29 10.21 -3.42 14.72
C GLY A 29 11.73 -3.56 14.93
N LYS A 30 12.52 -2.74 14.24
CA LYS A 30 13.99 -2.69 14.42
C LYS A 30 14.38 -2.24 15.83
N TYR A 31 13.70 -1.23 16.37
CA TYR A 31 13.89 -0.77 17.75
C TYR A 31 13.63 -1.89 18.77
N ILE A 32 12.47 -2.55 18.66
CA ILE A 32 12.08 -3.67 19.50
C ILE A 32 13.11 -4.79 19.41
N SER A 33 13.53 -5.14 18.19
CA SER A 33 14.47 -6.24 17.97
C SER A 33 15.83 -6.00 18.60
N GLY A 34 16.33 -4.77 18.54
CA GLY A 34 17.58 -4.39 19.20
C GLY A 34 17.50 -4.35 20.72
N LYS A 35 16.30 -4.20 21.30
CA LYS A 35 16.10 -4.00 22.75
C LYS A 35 15.66 -5.25 23.50
N ALA A 36 14.83 -6.09 22.89
CA ALA A 36 14.34 -7.36 23.47
C ALA A 36 15.41 -8.48 23.38
N VAL A 37 16.60 -8.23 23.92
CA VAL A 37 17.76 -9.13 23.84
C VAL A 37 17.47 -10.43 24.60
N TYR A 38 17.85 -11.58 24.03
CA TYR A 38 17.61 -12.94 24.55
C TYR A 38 16.15 -13.36 24.71
N LYS A 39 15.21 -12.62 24.12
CA LYS A 39 13.78 -12.98 24.09
C LYS A 39 13.41 -13.56 22.73
N ARG A 40 12.39 -14.44 22.71
CA ARG A 40 11.78 -14.84 21.43
C ARG A 40 11.07 -13.63 20.83
N GLN A 41 11.20 -13.41 19.53
CA GLN A 41 10.61 -12.27 18.84
C GLN A 41 9.81 -12.74 17.61
N ILE A 42 8.61 -12.21 17.43
CA ILE A 42 7.78 -12.37 16.23
C ILE A 42 7.42 -10.97 15.74
N LEU A 43 7.87 -10.60 14.55
CA LEU A 43 7.77 -9.24 14.01
C LEU A 43 7.07 -9.25 12.66
N GLU A 44 5.84 -8.74 12.62
CA GLU A 44 5.05 -8.54 11.40
C GLU A 44 5.15 -7.06 11.00
N LEU A 45 5.97 -6.75 10.00
CA LEU A 45 6.33 -5.36 9.67
C LEU A 45 5.69 -4.87 8.37
N GLY A 46 6.16 -3.74 7.85
CA GLY A 46 5.70 -3.17 6.58
C GLY A 46 6.05 -4.04 5.38
N GLY A 47 5.17 -4.00 4.37
CA GLY A 47 5.32 -4.70 3.09
C GLY A 47 5.21 -3.73 1.92
N ASN A 48 5.61 -4.17 0.72
CA ASN A 48 5.45 -3.38 -0.50
C ASN A 48 5.02 -4.30 -1.65
N ASP A 49 3.85 -4.88 -1.46
CA ASP A 49 3.47 -6.12 -2.13
C ASP A 49 3.13 -5.90 -3.60
N PRO A 50 3.80 -6.65 -4.50
CA PRO A 50 3.50 -6.61 -5.91
C PRO A 50 2.35 -7.55 -6.28
N ILE A 51 1.54 -7.15 -7.24
CA ILE A 51 0.82 -8.06 -8.12
C ILE A 51 1.51 -8.04 -9.49
N ILE A 52 1.85 -9.22 -10.02
CA ILE A 52 2.51 -9.36 -11.33
C ILE A 52 1.49 -9.95 -12.31
N VAL A 53 1.21 -9.23 -13.38
CA VAL A 53 0.26 -9.61 -14.43
C VAL A 53 1.04 -9.87 -15.72
N MET A 54 1.18 -11.14 -16.07
CA MET A 54 1.84 -11.59 -17.29
C MET A 54 0.91 -11.49 -18.51
N GLU A 55 1.46 -11.57 -19.71
CA GLU A 55 0.75 -11.45 -20.99
C GLU A 55 -0.31 -12.53 -21.23
N ASP A 56 -0.22 -13.66 -20.54
CA ASP A 56 -1.13 -14.80 -20.62
C ASP A 56 -2.18 -14.84 -19.48
N ALA A 57 -2.19 -13.83 -18.61
CA ALA A 57 -3.12 -13.73 -17.50
C ALA A 57 -4.56 -13.42 -17.95
N ASP A 58 -5.55 -13.85 -17.15
CA ASP A 58 -6.91 -13.30 -17.23
C ASP A 58 -6.89 -11.85 -16.74
N ILE A 59 -6.96 -10.91 -17.67
CA ILE A 59 -6.81 -9.48 -17.38
C ILE A 59 -8.01 -8.91 -16.60
N GLU A 60 -9.21 -9.47 -16.79
CA GLU A 60 -10.43 -9.05 -16.10
C GLU A 60 -10.39 -9.48 -14.63
N GLU A 61 -9.99 -10.73 -14.37
CA GLU A 61 -9.77 -11.24 -13.04
C GLU A 61 -8.62 -10.51 -12.34
N ALA A 62 -7.48 -10.33 -13.03
CA ALA A 62 -6.32 -9.62 -12.49
C ALA A 62 -6.67 -8.18 -12.07
N ALA A 63 -7.39 -7.42 -12.90
CA ALA A 63 -7.83 -6.07 -12.56
C ALA A 63 -8.81 -6.04 -11.36
N THR A 64 -9.66 -7.08 -11.24
CA THR A 64 -10.58 -7.23 -10.11
C THR A 64 -9.83 -7.48 -8.80
N LEU A 65 -8.86 -8.40 -8.82
CA LEU A 65 -8.01 -8.70 -7.68
C LEU A 65 -7.13 -7.51 -7.29
N ALA A 66 -6.59 -6.79 -8.28
CA ALA A 66 -5.78 -5.60 -8.07
C ALA A 66 -6.57 -4.48 -7.37
N ALA A 67 -7.78 -4.15 -7.85
CA ALA A 67 -8.64 -3.15 -7.22
C ALA A 67 -9.06 -3.58 -5.79
N GLY A 68 -9.57 -4.80 -5.64
CA GLY A 68 -9.99 -5.31 -4.32
C GLY A 68 -8.82 -5.44 -3.33
N GLY A 69 -7.62 -5.75 -3.82
CA GLY A 69 -6.38 -5.81 -3.05
C GLY A 69 -5.88 -4.44 -2.59
N SER A 70 -6.06 -3.41 -3.42
CA SER A 70 -5.57 -2.05 -3.16
C SER A 70 -6.48 -1.24 -2.23
N TYR A 71 -7.80 -1.40 -2.34
CA TYR A 71 -8.73 -0.42 -1.73
C TYR A 71 -9.45 -0.91 -0.47
N LYS A 72 -9.45 -2.21 -0.17
CA LYS A 72 -9.97 -2.73 1.10
C LYS A 72 -9.22 -2.12 2.29
N ASN A 73 -9.96 -1.70 3.32
CA ASN A 73 -9.45 -0.93 4.46
C ASN A 73 -8.70 0.35 4.04
N SER A 74 -9.13 0.97 2.94
CA SER A 74 -8.50 2.16 2.35
C SER A 74 -7.00 1.97 2.06
N GLY A 75 -6.59 0.75 1.70
CA GLY A 75 -5.19 0.39 1.43
C GLY A 75 -4.29 0.27 2.67
N GLN A 76 -4.83 0.49 3.88
CA GLN A 76 -4.09 0.43 5.14
C GLN A 76 -3.96 -1.01 5.64
N ARG A 77 -3.32 -1.88 4.85
CA ARG A 77 -3.03 -3.27 5.21
C ARG A 77 -1.58 -3.58 4.86
N CYS A 78 -0.88 -4.32 5.74
CA CYS A 78 0.47 -4.81 5.43
C CYS A 78 0.47 -5.64 4.15
N THR A 79 -0.59 -6.40 3.89
CA THR A 79 -0.78 -7.23 2.69
C THR A 79 -1.55 -6.56 1.53
N ALA A 80 -1.72 -5.23 1.55
CA ALA A 80 -2.39 -4.54 0.44
C ALA A 80 -1.53 -4.60 -0.83
N VAL A 81 -2.17 -4.72 -1.99
CA VAL A 81 -1.49 -4.58 -3.28
C VAL A 81 -1.02 -3.13 -3.40
N LYS A 82 0.31 -2.94 -3.47
CA LYS A 82 0.94 -1.61 -3.48
C LYS A 82 1.63 -1.30 -4.79
N ARG A 83 1.99 -2.32 -5.56
CA ARG A 83 2.63 -2.18 -6.86
C ARG A 83 1.97 -3.12 -7.86
N MET A 84 1.53 -2.58 -8.98
CA MET A 84 0.96 -3.39 -10.06
C MET A 84 1.99 -3.47 -11.17
N LEU A 85 2.71 -4.58 -11.25
CA LEU A 85 3.62 -4.84 -12.34
C LEU A 85 2.83 -5.53 -13.45
N VAL A 86 2.77 -4.91 -14.63
CA VAL A 86 1.95 -5.41 -15.73
C VAL A 86 2.78 -5.52 -16.99
N HIS A 87 2.72 -6.68 -17.64
CA HIS A 87 3.42 -6.91 -18.90
C HIS A 87 2.91 -5.92 -19.96
N GLU A 88 3.82 -5.28 -20.70
CA GLU A 88 3.49 -4.17 -21.60
C GLU A 88 2.43 -4.54 -22.66
N ALA A 89 2.45 -5.79 -23.13
CA ALA A 89 1.50 -6.32 -24.13
C ALA A 89 0.03 -6.28 -23.67
N VAL A 90 -0.23 -6.28 -22.36
CA VAL A 90 -1.59 -6.30 -21.77
C VAL A 90 -1.87 -5.09 -20.88
N ALA A 91 -0.88 -4.22 -20.66
CA ALA A 91 -0.95 -3.13 -19.70
C ALA A 91 -2.05 -2.11 -20.01
N ASP A 92 -2.26 -1.73 -21.28
CA ASP A 92 -3.32 -0.78 -21.63
C ASP A 92 -4.71 -1.30 -21.26
N ARG A 93 -4.98 -2.58 -21.56
CA ARG A 93 -6.25 -3.21 -21.25
C ARG A 93 -6.46 -3.39 -19.75
N PHE A 94 -5.41 -3.79 -19.03
CA PHE A 94 -5.45 -3.90 -17.57
C PHE A 94 -5.76 -2.55 -16.92
N VAL A 95 -5.08 -1.49 -17.35
CA VAL A 95 -5.24 -0.13 -16.82
C VAL A 95 -6.66 0.40 -17.06
N GLU A 96 -7.22 0.19 -18.25
CA GLU A 96 -8.60 0.55 -18.56
C GLU A 96 -9.59 -0.11 -17.58
N LEU A 97 -9.45 -1.41 -17.36
CA LEU A 97 -10.29 -2.17 -16.45
C LEU A 97 -10.09 -1.78 -14.98
N LEU A 98 -8.84 -1.56 -14.56
CA LEU A 98 -8.52 -1.09 -13.21
C LEU A 98 -9.20 0.26 -12.94
N VAL A 99 -9.08 1.22 -13.86
CA VAL A 99 -9.74 2.53 -13.72
C VAL A 99 -11.25 2.40 -13.65
N ALA A 100 -11.86 1.55 -14.50
CA ALA A 100 -13.30 1.31 -14.48
C ALA A 100 -13.77 0.73 -13.13
N LYS A 101 -13.08 -0.28 -12.61
CA LYS A 101 -13.38 -0.89 -11.30
C LYS A 101 -13.14 0.07 -10.15
N THR A 102 -12.10 0.91 -10.24
CA THR A 102 -11.81 1.93 -9.22
C THR A 102 -12.90 3.00 -9.18
N LYS A 103 -13.35 3.48 -10.34
CA LYS A 103 -14.45 4.46 -10.44
C LYS A 103 -15.79 3.94 -9.94
N ALA A 104 -15.99 2.63 -9.95
CA ALA A 104 -17.22 2.01 -9.46
C ALA A 104 -17.29 1.98 -7.93
N LEU A 105 -16.17 2.16 -7.21
CA LEU A 105 -16.15 2.19 -5.76
C LEU A 105 -16.80 3.47 -5.22
N LYS A 106 -17.76 3.29 -4.32
CA LYS A 106 -18.31 4.38 -3.51
C LYS A 106 -17.38 4.62 -2.34
N TYR A 107 -16.78 5.81 -2.25
CA TYR A 107 -15.96 6.20 -1.12
C TYR A 107 -16.53 7.42 -0.41
N GLY A 108 -16.48 7.45 0.92
CA GLY A 108 -17.17 8.49 1.67
C GLY A 108 -17.29 8.23 3.16
N ASP A 109 -18.48 8.54 3.71
CA ASP A 109 -18.79 8.38 5.12
C ASP A 109 -18.75 6.88 5.50
N PRO A 110 -17.88 6.46 6.44
CA PRO A 110 -17.82 5.06 6.87
C PRO A 110 -19.08 4.58 7.60
N MET A 111 -19.97 5.49 8.03
CA MET A 111 -21.25 5.15 8.63
C MET A 111 -22.37 4.90 7.60
N ASP A 112 -22.15 5.27 6.34
CA ASP A 112 -23.10 4.98 5.25
C ASP A 112 -22.95 3.52 4.80
N PRO A 113 -24.00 2.68 4.88
CA PRO A 113 -23.95 1.27 4.49
C PRO A 113 -23.68 1.06 2.99
N ASP A 114 -23.88 2.07 2.15
CA ASP A 114 -23.57 2.01 0.73
C ASP A 114 -22.11 2.35 0.41
N THR A 115 -21.30 2.75 1.40
CA THR A 115 -19.87 3.07 1.21
C THR A 115 -19.02 1.79 1.11
N ASP A 116 -18.32 1.62 -0.01
CA ASP A 116 -17.35 0.54 -0.21
C ASP A 116 -16.00 0.82 0.48
N MET A 117 -15.60 2.10 0.55
CA MET A 117 -14.32 2.53 1.13
C MET A 117 -14.49 3.80 1.99
N GLY A 118 -14.20 3.71 3.28
CA GLY A 118 -14.27 4.83 4.21
C GLY A 118 -13.08 5.80 4.12
N THR A 119 -12.80 6.50 5.21
CA THR A 119 -11.61 7.35 5.33
C THR A 119 -10.34 6.54 5.50
N VAL A 120 -9.19 7.21 5.39
CA VAL A 120 -7.95 6.68 5.99
C VAL A 120 -7.93 7.02 7.49
N ILE A 121 -6.90 6.58 8.22
CA ILE A 121 -6.88 6.64 9.69
C ILE A 121 -6.96 8.07 10.23
N ASP A 122 -6.26 9.01 9.59
CA ASP A 122 -6.24 10.41 9.96
C ASP A 122 -5.86 11.32 8.77
N GLU A 123 -5.97 12.63 8.97
CA GLU A 123 -5.64 13.62 7.94
C GLU A 123 -4.14 13.68 7.64
N ALA A 124 -3.27 13.32 8.59
CA ALA A 124 -1.83 13.33 8.38
C ALA A 124 -1.43 12.25 7.36
N ALA A 125 -1.97 11.04 7.50
CA ALA A 125 -1.81 9.95 6.54
C ALA A 125 -2.34 10.37 5.15
N ALA A 126 -3.55 10.96 5.10
CA ALA A 126 -4.12 11.43 3.84
C ALA A 126 -3.22 12.48 3.14
N LYS A 127 -2.64 13.43 3.89
CA LYS A 127 -1.68 14.42 3.36
C LYS A 127 -0.41 13.76 2.83
N GLN A 128 0.10 12.74 3.52
CA GLN A 128 1.27 11.99 3.05
C GLN A 128 0.99 11.28 1.72
N PHE A 129 -0.19 10.66 1.58
CA PHE A 129 -0.57 9.98 0.33
C PHE A 129 -0.69 10.98 -0.83
N GLU A 130 -1.37 12.11 -0.62
CA GLU A 130 -1.47 13.20 -1.60
C GLU A 130 -0.07 13.71 -2.01
N ALA A 131 0.84 13.89 -1.07
CA ALA A 131 2.20 14.35 -1.35
C ALA A 131 2.99 13.36 -2.22
N VAL A 132 2.96 12.06 -1.89
CA VAL A 132 3.65 11.00 -2.65
C VAL A 132 3.07 10.87 -4.07
N VAL A 133 1.75 10.98 -4.21
CA VAL A 133 1.09 10.95 -5.53
C VAL A 133 1.47 12.18 -6.36
N ASN A 134 1.48 13.37 -5.76
CA ASN A 134 1.89 14.60 -6.44
C ASN A 134 3.37 14.56 -6.86
N GLU A 135 4.24 13.97 -6.04
CA GLU A 135 5.64 13.73 -6.39
C GLU A 135 5.77 12.82 -7.61
N ALA A 136 5.03 11.71 -7.65
CA ALA A 136 5.04 10.80 -8.79
C ALA A 136 4.54 11.48 -10.08
N ILE A 137 3.47 12.28 -9.98
CA ILE A 137 2.96 13.07 -11.12
C ILE A 137 4.02 14.07 -11.62
N ALA A 138 4.68 14.78 -10.71
CA ALA A 138 5.75 15.71 -11.06
C ALA A 138 6.96 15.01 -11.70
N ALA A 139 7.21 13.75 -11.34
CA ALA A 139 8.24 12.91 -11.91
C ALA A 139 7.83 12.21 -13.24
N GLY A 140 6.61 12.42 -13.72
CA GLY A 140 6.16 11.95 -15.04
C GLY A 140 5.14 10.82 -15.03
N ALA A 141 4.70 10.34 -13.86
CA ALA A 141 3.58 9.40 -13.78
C ALA A 141 2.28 10.06 -14.24
N LYS A 142 1.38 9.29 -14.83
CA LYS A 142 0.07 9.77 -15.30
C LYS A 142 -1.00 9.47 -14.26
N LEU A 143 -1.64 10.51 -13.73
CA LEU A 143 -2.85 10.37 -12.93
C LEU A 143 -4.04 10.03 -13.83
N LEU A 144 -4.65 8.87 -13.60
CA LEU A 144 -5.81 8.41 -14.38
C LEU A 144 -7.14 8.58 -13.64
N TYR A 145 -7.09 8.52 -12.31
CA TYR A 145 -8.24 8.74 -11.43
C TYR A 145 -7.79 9.03 -9.99
N GLY A 146 -8.62 9.76 -9.25
CA GLY A 146 -8.45 10.01 -7.81
C GLY A 146 -7.55 11.20 -7.49
N ASN A 147 -6.74 11.06 -6.44
CA ASN A 147 -5.92 12.10 -5.82
C ASN A 147 -6.73 13.31 -5.32
N GLU A 148 -7.86 13.05 -4.66
CA GLU A 148 -8.71 14.07 -4.03
C GLU A 148 -8.75 13.84 -2.52
N ARG A 149 -8.53 14.90 -1.74
CA ARG A 149 -8.50 14.84 -0.28
C ARG A 149 -9.48 15.81 0.38
N ARG A 150 -10.18 15.34 1.42
CA ARG A 150 -11.02 16.15 2.32
C ARG A 150 -10.84 15.67 3.76
N GLY A 151 -10.01 16.36 4.54
CA GLY A 151 -9.60 15.87 5.86
C GLY A 151 -8.91 14.50 5.74
N ALA A 152 -9.42 13.50 6.47
CA ALA A 152 -8.96 12.10 6.40
C ALA A 152 -9.61 11.29 5.25
N LEU A 153 -10.58 11.85 4.51
CA LEU A 153 -11.10 11.19 3.32
C LEU A 153 -10.11 11.39 2.16
N TYR A 154 -9.68 10.31 1.54
CA TYR A 154 -8.79 10.32 0.37
C TYR A 154 -9.35 9.37 -0.69
N SER A 155 -9.44 9.83 -1.94
CA SER A 155 -10.04 9.06 -3.02
C SER A 155 -9.16 7.89 -3.46
N PRO A 156 -9.75 6.77 -3.93
CA PRO A 156 -8.97 5.69 -4.50
C PRO A 156 -8.30 6.19 -5.77
N THR A 157 -6.99 5.95 -5.89
CA THR A 157 -6.13 6.66 -6.84
C THR A 157 -5.42 5.67 -7.76
N VAL A 158 -5.39 5.96 -9.05
CA VAL A 158 -4.70 5.15 -10.07
C VAL A 158 -3.66 6.00 -10.79
N LEU A 159 -2.41 5.52 -10.76
CA LEU A 159 -1.29 6.08 -11.52
C LEU A 159 -0.84 5.05 -12.57
N ASP A 160 -0.52 5.50 -13.78
CA ASP A 160 0.11 4.69 -14.82
C ASP A 160 1.43 5.31 -15.27
N HIS A 161 2.26 4.52 -15.95
CA HIS A 161 3.63 4.87 -16.31
C HIS A 161 4.47 5.29 -15.08
N VAL A 162 4.29 4.58 -13.96
CA VAL A 162 5.11 4.78 -12.78
C VAL A 162 6.49 4.16 -13.03
N ASP A 163 7.54 4.97 -12.85
CA ASP A 163 8.91 4.47 -12.86
C ASP A 163 9.18 3.74 -11.52
N PRO A 164 9.79 2.53 -11.53
CA PRO A 164 10.16 1.81 -10.32
C PRO A 164 10.96 2.63 -9.31
N GLU A 165 11.67 3.66 -9.76
CA GLU A 165 12.51 4.49 -8.92
C GLU A 165 11.74 5.58 -8.15
N MET A 166 10.47 5.82 -8.48
CA MET A 166 9.63 6.81 -7.80
C MET A 166 9.31 6.38 -6.36
N THR A 167 9.17 7.36 -5.46
CA THR A 167 8.81 7.13 -4.05
C THR A 167 7.57 6.26 -3.88
N VAL A 168 6.53 6.47 -4.71
CA VAL A 168 5.28 5.68 -4.69
C VAL A 168 5.48 4.20 -5.01
N ALA A 169 6.57 3.85 -5.71
CA ALA A 169 6.95 2.48 -6.02
C ALA A 169 7.98 1.92 -5.02
N LYS A 170 8.95 2.72 -4.55
CA LYS A 170 10.00 2.22 -3.63
C LYS A 170 9.53 2.06 -2.18
N HIS A 171 8.67 2.97 -1.72
CA HIS A 171 8.26 3.05 -0.33
C HIS A 171 6.78 2.71 -0.19
N GLU A 172 6.45 2.08 0.94
CA GLU A 172 5.08 1.68 1.26
C GLU A 172 4.19 2.93 1.38
N THR A 173 3.33 3.12 0.36
CA THR A 173 2.19 4.03 0.47
C THR A 173 1.06 3.26 1.13
N PHE A 174 0.87 3.46 2.43
CA PHE A 174 -0.11 2.72 3.23
C PHE A 174 -1.55 3.23 3.03
N GLY A 175 -1.92 3.55 1.79
CA GLY A 175 -3.17 4.20 1.43
C GLY A 175 -3.74 3.66 0.12
N PRO A 176 -4.90 4.18 -0.35
CA PRO A 176 -5.62 3.63 -1.49
C PRO A 176 -5.03 4.13 -2.81
N VAL A 177 -3.75 3.86 -3.06
CA VAL A 177 -2.98 4.29 -4.24
C VAL A 177 -2.50 3.08 -5.02
N SER A 178 -2.81 3.06 -6.32
CA SER A 178 -2.49 1.96 -7.22
C SER A 178 -1.55 2.43 -8.33
N PRO A 179 -0.22 2.34 -8.10
CA PRO A 179 0.77 2.61 -9.13
C PRO A 179 0.94 1.41 -10.08
N VAL A 180 0.80 1.67 -11.37
CA VAL A 180 1.03 0.70 -12.45
C VAL A 180 2.40 0.92 -13.07
N ILE A 181 3.22 -0.14 -13.00
CA ILE A 181 4.57 -0.23 -13.52
C ILE A 181 4.55 -1.23 -14.67
N ARG A 182 5.01 -0.81 -15.85
CA ARG A 182 5.01 -1.66 -17.05
C ARG A 182 6.36 -2.35 -17.21
N PHE A 183 6.36 -3.64 -17.53
CA PHE A 183 7.58 -4.42 -17.77
C PHE A 183 7.50 -5.24 -19.06
N ARG A 184 8.64 -5.72 -19.57
CA ARG A 184 8.76 -6.38 -20.88
C ARG A 184 8.98 -7.88 -20.84
N ASN A 185 9.44 -8.41 -19.72
CA ASN A 185 9.68 -9.84 -19.54
C ASN A 185 9.72 -10.19 -18.04
N ILE A 186 9.64 -11.49 -17.77
CA ILE A 186 9.62 -12.03 -16.41
C ILE A 186 10.86 -11.66 -15.58
N ASP A 187 12.05 -11.60 -16.19
CA ASP A 187 13.28 -11.24 -15.48
C ASP A 187 13.26 -9.78 -15.00
N GLU A 188 12.66 -8.88 -15.79
CA GLU A 188 12.43 -7.49 -15.41
C GLU A 188 11.39 -7.39 -14.28
N ALA A 189 10.28 -8.13 -14.36
CA ALA A 189 9.28 -8.17 -13.29
C ALA A 189 9.86 -8.65 -11.96
N ILE A 190 10.62 -9.74 -11.96
CA ILE A 190 11.27 -10.29 -10.77
C ILE A 190 12.26 -9.28 -10.18
N ARG A 191 13.03 -8.58 -11.03
CA ARG A 191 13.99 -7.57 -10.58
C ARG A 191 13.34 -6.34 -9.98
N ILE A 192 12.20 -5.90 -10.51
CA ILE A 192 11.45 -4.77 -9.92
C ILE A 192 10.77 -5.21 -8.62
N SER A 193 10.31 -6.46 -8.54
CA SER A 193 9.64 -7.02 -7.36
C SER A 193 10.55 -7.08 -6.12
N ASN A 194 11.81 -7.48 -6.31
CA ASN A 194 12.77 -7.82 -5.24
C ASN A 194 13.80 -6.72 -4.98
#